data_AF-A0A9D3UI16-F1
#
_entry.id   AF-A0A9D3UI16-F1
#
_cell.length_a   1.000
_cell.length_b   1.000
_cell.length_c   1.000
_cell.angle_alpha   90.00
_cell.angle_beta   90.00
_cell.angle_gamma   90.00
#
_symmetry.space_group_name_H-M   'P 1'
#
loop_
_entity.id
_entity.type
_entity.pdbx_description
1 polymer ?
#
loop_
_entity_poly.entity_id
_entity_poly.type
_entity_poly.pdbx_seq_one_letter_code
_entity_poly.pdbx_strand_id
1 'polypeptide(L)'
;MAYLQPLIFYILAALAIFMLITPSHSSLDNVNDRVTLSLYYETSLCQHCASFISNDLVKVFHTDLHTIINLRLVPWVNVEIHCQHGAEECYLNTIHSCVIHFWPDVKVHFEFIRCTEQQSLKGGPVEALWKNCSEKLRLKEEIIDKCYTTGFGYKLLLQYANETAQLKPPQEYVPWVVVNNQPLRQDLENFVKYVCEAYKGDHKPAACKAQSSGLSPNIHALPQPPLIPVVGFYKLALQWPPSVCKSTLICKKPILPEFKIHGIWAQDARDRPVPQYGPGNRCTHPAPMLDQQKLEGLLRSDPLLWADLLRLWPNLKVGKSDISFWYGEWKKHGSCSDFAHRPLSYFQSAIQLKKKLSPVMGLTSGSTYTVR
;
A
#
# COMPACT_ATOMS: atom_id res chain seq x y z
N MET A 1 -13.28 20.60 75.35
CA MET A 1 -12.15 20.06 74.55
C MET A 1 -12.19 18.52 74.57
N ALA A 2 -13.16 17.88 73.90
CA ALA A 2 -13.26 16.41 73.88
C ALA A 2 -13.64 15.80 72.52
N TYR A 3 -13.91 16.63 71.50
CA TYR A 3 -14.33 16.18 70.17
C TYR A 3 -13.35 16.53 69.03
N LEU A 4 -12.27 17.28 69.32
CA LEU A 4 -11.26 17.62 68.29
C LEU A 4 -10.27 16.47 68.02
N GLN A 5 -10.01 15.63 69.02
CA GLN A 5 -9.01 14.56 68.96
C GLN A 5 -9.38 13.39 68.03
N PRO A 6 -10.63 12.89 67.99
CA PRO A 6 -10.98 11.81 67.05
C PRO A 6 -11.05 12.32 65.60
N LEU A 7 -11.45 13.57 65.37
CA LEU A 7 -11.57 14.14 64.01
C LEU A 7 -10.22 14.24 63.31
N ILE A 8 -9.17 14.64 64.03
CA ILE A 8 -7.79 14.72 63.51
C ILE A 8 -7.27 13.32 63.15
N PHE A 9 -7.62 12.29 63.94
CA PHE A 9 -7.22 10.92 63.67
C PHE A 9 -7.85 10.36 62.38
N TYR A 10 -9.13 10.65 62.13
CA TYR A 10 -9.79 10.26 60.88
C TYR A 10 -9.27 11.02 59.65
N ILE A 11 -8.91 12.30 59.79
CA ILE A 11 -8.32 13.09 58.71
C ILE A 11 -6.91 12.60 58.36
N LEU A 12 -6.08 12.29 59.36
CA LEU A 12 -4.73 11.74 59.15
C LEU A 12 -4.77 10.31 58.56
N ALA A 13 -5.73 9.48 58.99
CA ALA A 13 -5.94 8.15 58.41
C ALA A 13 -6.42 8.22 56.94
N ALA A 14 -7.29 9.17 56.60
CA ALA A 14 -7.76 9.38 55.22
C ALA A 14 -6.64 9.90 54.29
N LEU A 15 -5.76 10.76 54.80
CA LEU A 15 -4.57 11.25 54.06
C LEU A 15 -3.52 10.15 53.86
N ALA A 16 -3.37 9.22 54.81
CA ALA A 16 -2.48 8.07 54.66
C ALA A 16 -2.98 7.06 53.60
N ILE A 17 -4.30 6.90 53.45
CA ILE A 17 -4.90 6.07 52.38
C ILE A 17 -4.69 6.71 51.00
N PHE A 18 -4.69 8.04 50.90
CA PHE A 18 -4.39 8.75 49.65
C PHE A 18 -2.91 8.67 49.24
N MET A 19 -1.99 8.45 50.19
CA MET A 19 -0.56 8.24 49.93
C MET A 19 -0.22 6.79 49.55
N LEU A 20 -1.12 5.82 49.79
CA LEU A 20 -0.97 4.42 49.40
C LEU A 20 -1.57 4.09 48.03
N ILE A 21 -2.31 5.05 47.43
CA ILE A 21 -2.68 5.01 46.02
C ILE A 21 -1.66 5.86 45.27
N THR A 22 -0.41 5.39 45.22
CA THR A 22 0.43 5.80 44.10
C THR A 22 -0.32 5.35 42.85
N PRO A 23 -0.55 6.21 41.85
CA PRO A 23 -0.84 5.68 40.54
C PRO A 23 0.37 4.80 40.24
N SER A 24 0.17 3.49 40.16
CA SER A 24 1.09 2.66 39.43
C SER A 24 1.26 3.40 38.12
N HIS A 25 2.43 3.98 37.90
CA HIS A 25 2.89 4.26 36.56
C HIS A 25 2.90 2.88 35.91
N SER A 26 1.75 2.45 35.39
CA SER A 26 1.74 1.70 34.16
C SER A 26 2.58 2.59 33.26
N SER A 27 3.85 2.20 33.06
CA SER A 27 4.59 2.70 31.93
C SER A 27 3.62 2.53 30.79
N LEU A 28 3.15 3.66 30.29
CA LEU A 28 2.51 3.70 29.01
C LEU A 28 3.61 3.10 28.12
N ASP A 29 3.52 1.80 27.82
CA ASP A 29 4.48 1.13 26.96
C ASP A 29 4.54 2.02 25.74
N ASN A 30 5.67 2.69 25.60
CA ASN A 30 5.86 3.67 24.57
C ASN A 30 5.89 2.84 23.28
N VAL A 31 4.73 2.68 22.65
CA VAL A 31 4.53 1.91 21.41
C VAL A 31 5.51 2.38 20.32
N ASN A 32 6.12 3.55 20.53
CA ASN A 32 7.11 4.20 19.69
C ASN A 32 8.57 3.70 19.83
N ASP A 33 8.86 2.76 20.74
CA ASP A 33 10.25 2.26 20.94
C ASP A 33 10.54 0.94 20.21
N ARG A 34 9.55 0.34 19.54
CA ARG A 34 9.75 -0.90 18.77
C ARG A 34 10.43 -0.64 17.43
N VAL A 35 11.32 -1.55 17.05
CA VAL A 35 12.05 -1.47 15.77
C VAL A 35 11.16 -1.98 14.64
N THR A 36 11.00 -1.19 13.59
CA THR A 36 10.28 -1.65 12.39
C THR A 36 11.20 -2.51 11.53
N LEU A 37 10.85 -3.77 11.34
CA LEU A 37 11.52 -4.72 10.46
C LEU A 37 10.60 -5.00 9.27
N SER A 38 10.98 -4.59 8.07
CA SER A 38 10.20 -4.85 6.85
C SER A 38 10.97 -5.80 5.93
N LEU A 39 10.28 -6.82 5.41
CA LEU A 39 10.79 -7.72 4.38
C LEU A 39 9.97 -7.53 3.11
N TYR A 40 10.63 -7.14 2.03
CA TYR A 40 10.07 -7.11 0.67
C TYR A 40 10.55 -8.37 -0.07
N TYR A 41 9.61 -9.16 -0.61
CA TYR A 41 9.92 -10.50 -1.12
C TYR A 41 9.01 -10.92 -2.28
N GLU A 42 9.52 -11.78 -3.17
CA GLU A 42 8.72 -12.47 -4.18
C GLU A 42 8.36 -13.88 -3.70
N THR A 43 7.27 -14.43 -4.24
CA THR A 43 6.73 -15.75 -3.85
C THR A 43 6.94 -16.81 -4.92
N SER A 44 6.73 -18.07 -4.53
CA SER A 44 6.59 -19.27 -5.38
C SER A 44 7.79 -19.70 -6.23
N LEU A 45 8.71 -18.82 -6.60
CA LEU A 45 9.84 -19.12 -7.50
C LEU A 45 11.14 -18.38 -7.11
N CYS A 46 11.11 -17.47 -6.13
CA CYS A 46 12.31 -16.90 -5.51
C CYS A 46 12.85 -17.84 -4.41
N GLN A 47 13.77 -18.75 -4.76
CA GLN A 47 14.36 -19.71 -3.81
C GLN A 47 15.04 -19.01 -2.61
N HIS A 48 15.71 -17.89 -2.84
CA HIS A 48 16.34 -17.10 -1.77
C HIS A 48 15.32 -16.48 -0.82
N CYS A 49 14.20 -15.96 -1.34
CA CYS A 49 13.11 -15.41 -0.53
C CYS A 49 12.47 -16.49 0.33
N ALA A 50 12.14 -17.63 -0.29
CA ALA A 50 11.53 -18.77 0.37
C ALA A 50 12.43 -19.32 1.49
N SER A 51 13.73 -19.47 1.22
CA SER A 51 14.73 -19.90 2.21
C SER A 51 14.85 -18.91 3.36
N PHE A 52 14.99 -17.60 3.07
CA PHE A 52 15.11 -16.58 4.11
C PHE A 52 13.88 -16.55 5.03
N ILE A 53 12.66 -16.59 4.47
CA ILE A 53 11.42 -16.64 5.25
C ILE A 53 11.35 -17.91 6.12
N SER A 54 11.72 -19.05 5.54
CA SER A 54 11.62 -20.36 6.19
C SER A 54 12.63 -20.57 7.30
N ASN A 55 13.88 -20.14 7.08
CA ASN A 55 15.03 -20.52 7.89
C ASN A 55 15.59 -19.37 8.74
N ASP A 56 15.51 -18.13 8.26
CA ASP A 56 16.11 -16.96 8.92
C ASP A 56 15.07 -16.10 9.62
N LEU A 57 14.04 -15.63 8.92
CA LEU A 57 13.04 -14.74 9.50
C LEU A 57 12.24 -15.41 10.62
N VAL A 58 12.13 -16.75 10.60
CA VAL A 58 11.52 -17.55 11.67
C VAL A 58 12.17 -17.30 13.04
N LYS A 59 13.44 -16.88 13.09
CA LYS A 59 14.15 -16.52 14.33
C LYS A 59 13.40 -15.44 15.11
N VAL A 60 12.62 -14.57 14.45
CA VAL A 60 11.75 -13.58 15.10
C VAL A 60 10.81 -14.22 16.12
N PHE A 61 10.17 -15.34 15.74
CA PHE A 61 9.13 -15.99 16.54
C PHE A 61 9.64 -17.18 17.36
N HIS A 62 10.78 -17.78 16.99
CA HIS A 62 11.45 -18.80 17.81
C HIS A 62 12.27 -18.20 18.96
N THR A 63 12.52 -16.90 18.92
CA THR A 63 13.17 -16.15 20.00
C THR A 63 12.21 -15.10 20.58
N ASP A 64 12.67 -14.34 21.57
CA ASP A 64 11.95 -13.21 22.15
C ASP A 64 12.08 -11.91 21.33
N LEU A 65 12.67 -11.94 20.12
CA LEU A 65 12.84 -10.77 19.27
C LEU A 65 11.51 -10.14 18.83
N HIS A 66 10.45 -10.93 18.66
CA HIS A 66 9.09 -10.45 18.34
C HIS A 66 8.54 -9.45 19.37
N THR A 67 9.07 -9.42 20.60
CA THR A 67 8.61 -8.51 21.66
C THR A 67 9.01 -7.05 21.43
N ILE A 68 10.09 -6.83 20.65
CA ILE A 68 10.68 -5.50 20.43
C ILE A 68 10.55 -4.99 19.00
N ILE A 69 9.94 -5.77 18.10
CA ILE A 69 9.79 -5.38 16.69
C ILE A 69 8.34 -5.18 16.26
N ASN A 70 8.19 -4.41 15.20
CA ASN A 70 7.03 -4.42 14.33
C ASN A 70 7.45 -5.06 13.00
N LEU A 71 7.10 -6.33 12.79
CA LEU A 71 7.42 -7.05 11.56
C LEU A 71 6.38 -6.74 10.48
N ARG A 72 6.85 -6.34 9.30
CA ARG A 72 6.04 -6.14 8.09
C ARG A 72 6.52 -7.05 6.98
N LEU A 73 5.59 -7.78 6.38
CA LEU A 73 5.81 -8.61 5.20
C LEU A 73 5.17 -7.90 4.01
N VAL A 74 5.96 -7.67 2.96
CA VAL A 74 5.54 -6.94 1.77
C VAL A 74 5.74 -7.84 0.56
N PRO A 75 4.68 -8.56 0.12
CA PRO A 75 4.71 -9.30 -1.14
C PRO A 75 4.98 -8.31 -2.28
N TRP A 76 6.10 -8.50 -2.95
CA TRP A 76 6.58 -7.61 -3.96
C TRP A 76 6.09 -8.01 -5.33
N VAL A 77 5.76 -6.99 -6.12
CA VAL A 77 5.67 -7.07 -7.57
C VAL A 77 6.09 -5.73 -8.14
N ASN A 78 6.53 -5.70 -9.39
CA ASN A 78 6.71 -4.44 -10.10
C ASN A 78 5.37 -3.66 -10.25
N VAL A 79 5.43 -2.34 -10.43
CA VAL A 79 4.27 -1.43 -10.49
C VAL A 79 3.32 -1.75 -11.66
N GLU A 80 3.84 -2.34 -12.74
CA GLU A 80 3.05 -2.82 -13.88
C GLU A 80 2.50 -4.25 -13.68
N ILE A 81 2.69 -4.82 -12.49
CA ILE A 81 2.37 -6.20 -12.11
C ILE A 81 3.02 -7.17 -13.09
N HIS A 82 4.27 -6.86 -13.41
CA HIS A 82 5.15 -7.80 -14.05
C HIS A 82 5.77 -8.64 -12.93
N CYS A 83 5.30 -9.86 -12.80
CA CYS A 83 5.95 -10.88 -11.97
C CYS A 83 7.08 -11.51 -12.77
N GLN A 84 8.27 -11.53 -12.20
CA GLN A 84 9.48 -11.97 -12.91
C GLN A 84 9.39 -13.44 -13.33
N HIS A 85 8.64 -14.22 -12.56
CA HIS A 85 8.46 -15.65 -12.75
C HIS A 85 7.02 -16.01 -13.19
N GLY A 86 6.30 -15.05 -13.78
CA GLY A 86 5.02 -15.30 -14.45
C GLY A 86 3.78 -15.34 -13.54
N ALA A 87 2.71 -15.95 -14.05
CA ALA A 87 1.38 -15.84 -13.44
C ALA A 87 1.26 -16.50 -12.06
N GLU A 88 2.06 -17.54 -11.80
CA GLU A 88 2.05 -18.27 -10.53
C GLU A 88 2.61 -17.46 -9.36
N GLU A 89 3.72 -16.72 -9.59
CA GLU A 89 4.24 -15.75 -8.62
C GLU A 89 3.21 -14.66 -8.32
N CYS A 90 2.60 -14.08 -9.37
CA CYS A 90 1.54 -13.07 -9.21
C CYS A 90 0.34 -13.60 -8.44
N TYR A 91 -0.03 -14.87 -8.67
CA TYR A 91 -1.12 -15.51 -7.97
C TYR A 91 -0.79 -15.63 -6.48
N LEU A 92 0.37 -16.21 -6.12
CA LEU A 92 0.72 -16.41 -4.71
C LEU A 92 1.01 -15.09 -3.98
N ASN A 93 1.62 -14.10 -4.64
CA ASN A 93 1.78 -12.73 -4.11
C ASN A 93 0.43 -12.09 -3.76
N THR A 94 -0.58 -12.30 -4.62
CA THR A 94 -1.94 -11.82 -4.39
C THR A 94 -2.59 -12.51 -3.19
N ILE A 95 -2.41 -13.84 -3.08
CA ILE A 95 -2.90 -14.63 -1.94
C ILE A 95 -2.24 -14.18 -0.63
N HIS A 96 -0.93 -13.98 -0.62
CA HIS A 96 -0.21 -13.46 0.55
C HIS A 96 -0.72 -12.08 0.95
N SER A 97 -0.98 -11.19 -0.03
CA SER A 97 -1.55 -9.87 0.21
C SER A 97 -2.93 -9.95 0.88
N CYS A 98 -3.79 -10.87 0.41
CA CYS A 98 -5.09 -11.16 1.02
C CYS A 98 -4.94 -11.63 2.48
N VAL A 99 -4.03 -12.57 2.73
CA VAL A 99 -3.87 -13.14 4.07
C VAL A 99 -3.35 -12.09 5.06
N ILE A 100 -2.38 -11.26 4.66
CA ILE A 100 -1.89 -10.15 5.50
C ILE A 100 -3.03 -9.18 5.85
N HIS A 101 -3.93 -8.91 4.90
CA HIS A 101 -5.05 -7.98 5.13
C HIS A 101 -6.13 -8.54 6.07
N PHE A 102 -6.58 -9.78 5.83
CA PHE A 102 -7.69 -10.37 6.59
C PHE A 102 -7.27 -10.99 7.92
N TRP A 103 -5.99 -11.33 8.08
CA TRP A 103 -5.38 -11.79 9.33
C TRP A 103 -4.24 -10.85 9.73
N PRO A 104 -4.56 -9.65 10.28
CA PRO A 104 -3.55 -8.65 10.60
C PRO A 104 -2.62 -9.05 11.76
N ASP A 105 -2.95 -10.09 12.52
CA ASP A 105 -2.02 -10.70 13.46
C ASP A 105 -0.80 -11.25 12.72
N VAL A 106 0.36 -10.64 12.99
CA VAL A 106 1.62 -10.97 12.33
C VAL A 106 2.03 -12.42 12.47
N LYS A 107 1.74 -13.04 13.60
CA LYS A 107 2.06 -14.44 13.81
C LYS A 107 1.23 -15.34 12.90
N VAL A 108 -0.07 -15.04 12.77
CA VAL A 108 -1.00 -15.83 11.95
C VAL A 108 -0.63 -15.74 10.47
N HIS A 109 -0.47 -14.53 9.92
CA HIS A 109 -0.14 -14.41 8.50
C HIS A 109 1.30 -14.83 8.19
N PHE A 110 2.25 -14.65 9.13
CA PHE A 110 3.61 -15.17 8.95
C PHE A 110 3.63 -16.70 8.92
N GLU A 111 2.88 -17.39 9.79
CA GLU A 111 2.80 -18.86 9.76
C GLU A 111 2.26 -19.37 8.43
N PHE A 112 1.27 -18.67 7.85
CA PHE A 112 0.75 -18.98 6.53
C PHE A 112 1.79 -18.79 5.43
N ILE A 113 2.42 -17.61 5.37
CA ILE A 113 3.44 -17.27 4.38
C ILE A 113 4.64 -18.23 4.48
N ARG A 114 5.09 -18.54 5.70
CA ARG A 114 6.15 -19.53 5.92
C ARG A 114 5.74 -20.90 5.42
N CYS A 115 4.50 -21.32 5.66
CA CYS A 115 3.99 -22.61 5.19
C CYS A 115 3.98 -22.69 3.65
N THR A 116 3.51 -21.66 2.96
CA THR A 116 3.44 -21.64 1.49
C THR A 116 4.83 -21.57 0.87
N GLU A 117 5.74 -20.78 1.42
CA GLU A 117 7.14 -20.70 0.97
C GLU A 117 7.92 -22.00 1.24
N GLN A 118 7.66 -22.71 2.34
CA GLN A 118 8.26 -24.03 2.58
C GLN A 118 7.77 -25.08 1.58
N GLN A 119 6.50 -24.99 1.16
CA GLN A 119 5.96 -25.90 0.17
C GLN A 119 6.38 -25.52 -1.25
N SER A 120 6.56 -24.23 -1.57
CA SER A 120 7.04 -23.79 -2.88
C SER A 120 8.45 -24.34 -3.19
N LEU A 121 9.32 -24.46 -2.18
CA LEU A 121 10.63 -25.11 -2.31
C LEU A 121 10.57 -26.59 -2.72
N LYS A 122 9.44 -27.27 -2.47
CA LYS A 122 9.22 -28.67 -2.85
C LYS A 122 8.56 -28.81 -4.23
N GLY A 123 8.08 -27.70 -4.80
CA GLY A 123 7.31 -27.65 -6.04
C GLY A 123 5.85 -28.10 -5.86
N GLY A 124 5.04 -27.80 -6.86
CA GLY A 124 3.62 -28.16 -6.93
C GLY A 124 2.74 -27.00 -7.38
N PRO A 125 1.45 -27.26 -7.68
CA PRO A 125 0.52 -26.22 -8.12
C PRO A 125 0.28 -25.20 -7.00
N VAL A 126 0.40 -23.90 -7.31
CA VAL A 126 0.22 -22.80 -6.34
C VAL A 126 -1.08 -22.91 -5.55
N GLU A 127 -2.17 -23.31 -6.22
CA GLU A 127 -3.48 -23.48 -5.59
C GLU A 127 -3.47 -24.51 -4.46
N ALA A 128 -2.78 -25.65 -4.67
CA ALA A 128 -2.68 -26.68 -3.66
C ALA A 128 -1.82 -26.22 -2.46
N LEU A 129 -0.77 -25.43 -2.71
CA LEU A 129 0.12 -24.91 -1.66
C LEU A 129 -0.67 -24.10 -0.63
N TRP A 130 -1.41 -23.10 -1.11
CA TRP A 130 -2.09 -22.15 -0.22
C TRP A 130 -3.35 -22.75 0.42
N LYS A 131 -4.06 -23.67 -0.25
CA LYS A 131 -5.19 -24.41 0.34
C LYS A 131 -4.73 -25.32 1.48
N ASN A 132 -3.69 -26.12 1.27
CA ASN A 132 -3.12 -26.98 2.32
C ASN A 132 -2.64 -26.16 3.54
N CYS A 133 -2.02 -25.00 3.31
CA CYS A 133 -1.64 -24.09 4.40
C CYS A 133 -2.84 -23.45 5.10
N SER A 134 -3.90 -23.13 4.35
CA SER A 134 -5.15 -22.60 4.92
C SER A 134 -5.80 -23.62 5.85
N GLU A 135 -5.92 -24.86 5.39
CA GLU A 135 -6.47 -25.98 6.17
C GLU A 135 -5.66 -26.21 7.45
N LYS A 136 -4.33 -26.34 7.33
CA LYS A 136 -3.42 -26.56 8.46
C LYS A 136 -3.54 -25.49 9.54
N LEU A 137 -3.75 -24.24 9.14
CA LEU A 137 -3.86 -23.08 10.03
C LEU A 137 -5.31 -22.71 10.38
N ARG A 138 -6.28 -23.47 9.87
CA ARG A 138 -7.73 -23.23 10.04
C ARG A 138 -8.16 -21.84 9.57
N LEU A 139 -7.52 -21.33 8.52
CA LEU A 139 -7.93 -20.10 7.85
C LEU A 139 -9.11 -20.40 6.92
N LYS A 140 -10.05 -19.46 6.84
CA LYS A 140 -11.23 -19.61 5.97
C LYS A 140 -10.85 -19.36 4.52
N GLU A 141 -10.71 -20.43 3.73
CA GLU A 141 -10.40 -20.37 2.30
C GLU A 141 -11.34 -19.46 1.52
N GLU A 142 -12.64 -19.47 1.85
CA GLU A 142 -13.65 -18.60 1.21
C GLU A 142 -13.29 -17.11 1.26
N ILE A 143 -12.64 -16.65 2.34
CA ILE A 143 -12.21 -15.25 2.47
C ILE A 143 -11.07 -14.96 1.50
N ILE A 144 -10.12 -15.89 1.37
CA ILE A 144 -8.96 -15.78 0.48
C ILE A 144 -9.42 -15.84 -0.97
N ASP A 145 -10.26 -16.82 -1.32
CA ASP A 145 -10.85 -16.98 -2.65
C ASP A 145 -11.65 -15.75 -3.05
N LYS A 146 -12.51 -15.24 -2.17
CA LYS A 146 -13.27 -14.01 -2.43
C LYS A 146 -12.34 -12.82 -2.62
N CYS A 147 -11.29 -12.69 -1.80
CA CYS A 147 -10.30 -11.62 -1.95
C CYS A 147 -9.62 -11.66 -3.33
N TYR A 148 -9.23 -12.85 -3.80
CA TYR A 148 -8.61 -13.05 -5.10
C TYR A 148 -9.59 -12.79 -6.25
N THR A 149 -10.73 -13.51 -6.26
CA THR A 149 -11.71 -13.51 -7.37
C THR A 149 -12.42 -12.16 -7.55
N THR A 150 -12.60 -11.38 -6.48
CA THR A 150 -13.16 -10.02 -6.57
C THR A 150 -12.15 -8.98 -7.08
N GLY A 151 -10.87 -9.36 -7.21
CA GLY A 151 -9.78 -8.45 -7.54
C GLY A 151 -9.34 -7.55 -6.38
N PHE A 152 -9.84 -7.79 -5.16
CA PHE A 152 -9.41 -7.05 -3.98
C PHE A 152 -7.94 -7.34 -3.62
N GLY A 153 -7.51 -8.60 -3.72
CA GLY A 153 -6.11 -8.98 -3.53
C GLY A 153 -5.17 -8.25 -4.48
N TYR A 154 -5.58 -8.09 -5.73
CA TYR A 154 -4.82 -7.36 -6.74
C TYR A 154 -4.64 -5.88 -6.37
N LYS A 155 -5.67 -5.27 -5.78
CA LYS A 155 -5.58 -3.90 -5.25
C LYS A 155 -4.59 -3.80 -4.10
N LEU A 156 -4.57 -4.79 -3.19
CA LEU A 156 -3.60 -4.84 -2.09
C LEU A 156 -2.17 -5.01 -2.63
N LEU A 157 -1.99 -5.90 -3.60
CA LEU A 157 -0.68 -6.14 -4.22
C LEU A 157 -0.14 -4.88 -4.92
N LEU A 158 -1.01 -4.12 -5.60
CA LEU A 158 -0.65 -2.82 -6.17
C LEU A 158 -0.24 -1.77 -5.11
N GLN A 159 -0.87 -1.80 -3.93
CA GLN A 159 -0.47 -0.91 -2.83
C GLN A 159 0.95 -1.25 -2.36
N TYR A 160 1.28 -2.52 -2.23
CA TYR A 160 2.63 -2.97 -1.90
C TYR A 160 3.65 -2.64 -3.00
N ALA A 161 3.30 -2.81 -4.27
CA ALA A 161 4.16 -2.39 -5.40
C ALA A 161 4.46 -0.89 -5.35
N ASN A 162 3.45 -0.06 -5.05
CA ASN A 162 3.63 1.38 -4.93
C ASN A 162 4.47 1.76 -3.70
N GLU A 163 4.26 1.11 -2.55
CA GLU A 163 5.09 1.28 -1.36
C GLU A 163 6.56 0.97 -1.68
N THR A 164 6.79 -0.17 -2.35
CA THR A 164 8.15 -0.62 -2.65
C THR A 164 8.86 0.30 -3.65
N ALA A 165 8.13 0.83 -4.63
CA ALA A 165 8.65 1.78 -5.60
C ALA A 165 9.07 3.14 -4.98
N GLN A 166 8.65 3.41 -3.75
CA GLN A 166 8.99 4.63 -3.01
C GLN A 166 10.16 4.45 -2.04
N LEU A 167 10.72 3.24 -1.95
CA LEU A 167 11.88 2.98 -1.11
C LEU A 167 13.07 3.89 -1.46
N LYS A 168 13.75 4.36 -0.42
CA LYS A 168 14.98 5.14 -0.53
C LYS A 168 16.05 4.50 0.35
N PRO A 169 17.15 3.99 -0.23
CA PRO A 169 17.40 3.83 -1.67
C PRO A 169 16.38 2.88 -2.33
N PRO A 170 16.22 2.95 -3.67
CA PRO A 170 15.40 1.99 -4.40
C PRO A 170 15.84 0.56 -4.11
N GLN A 171 14.88 -0.36 -4.07
CA GLN A 171 15.16 -1.78 -3.95
C GLN A 171 15.97 -2.25 -5.18
N GLU A 172 17.03 -3.01 -4.91
CA GLU A 172 17.94 -3.52 -5.96
C GLU A 172 17.67 -5.00 -6.29
N TYR A 173 17.13 -5.76 -5.34
CA TYR A 173 16.82 -7.19 -5.47
C TYR A 173 15.83 -7.64 -4.37
N VAL A 174 15.39 -8.89 -4.42
CA VAL A 174 14.65 -9.58 -3.36
C VAL A 174 15.44 -10.82 -2.86
N PRO A 175 15.31 -11.23 -1.58
CA PRO A 175 14.62 -10.52 -0.51
C PRO A 175 15.34 -9.21 -0.13
N TRP A 176 14.55 -8.18 0.22
CA TRP A 176 15.08 -6.88 0.67
C TRP A 176 14.64 -6.61 2.09
N VAL A 177 15.60 -6.58 3.02
CA VAL A 177 15.36 -6.41 4.45
C VAL A 177 15.67 -4.97 4.86
N VAL A 178 14.73 -4.36 5.57
CA VAL A 178 14.82 -2.96 6.01
C VAL A 178 14.56 -2.87 7.51
N VAL A 179 15.49 -2.27 8.26
CA VAL A 179 15.39 -2.01 9.70
C VAL A 179 15.30 -0.49 9.91
N ASN A 180 14.18 0.02 10.45
CA ASN A 180 13.93 1.46 10.64
C ASN A 180 14.28 2.31 9.39
N ASN A 181 13.77 1.90 8.23
CA ASN A 181 14.02 2.51 6.92
C ASN A 181 15.47 2.41 6.41
N GLN A 182 16.35 1.64 7.06
CA GLN A 182 17.71 1.35 6.60
C GLN A 182 17.77 -0.04 5.97
N PRO A 183 18.06 -0.16 4.65
CA PRO A 183 18.20 -1.46 4.02
C PRO A 183 19.53 -2.14 4.42
N LEU A 184 19.47 -3.42 4.72
CA LEU A 184 20.64 -4.21 5.14
C LEU A 184 21.51 -4.68 3.97
N ARG A 185 20.96 -4.68 2.75
CA ARG A 185 21.63 -5.13 1.53
C ARG A 185 22.24 -6.52 1.72
N GLN A 186 23.56 -6.67 1.56
CA GLN A 186 24.26 -7.95 1.60
C GLN A 186 24.26 -8.57 3.01
N ASP A 187 24.00 -7.79 4.05
CA ASP A 187 24.05 -8.24 5.45
C ASP A 187 22.67 -8.65 6.00
N LEU A 188 21.74 -9.03 5.11
CA LEU A 188 20.35 -9.34 5.45
C LEU A 188 20.20 -10.49 6.46
N GLU A 189 21.11 -11.47 6.45
CA GLU A 189 21.10 -12.61 7.39
C GLU A 189 21.39 -12.17 8.83
N ASN A 190 22.08 -11.03 9.00
CA ASN A 190 22.41 -10.44 10.29
C ASN A 190 21.34 -9.47 10.81
N PHE A 191 20.10 -9.50 10.28
CA PHE A 191 19.03 -8.58 10.67
C PHE A 191 18.77 -8.51 12.19
N VAL A 192 18.97 -9.61 12.92
CA VAL A 192 18.85 -9.64 14.39
C VAL A 192 19.82 -8.65 15.04
N LYS A 193 21.06 -8.55 14.54
CA LYS A 193 22.07 -7.60 15.03
C LYS A 193 21.57 -6.18 14.88
N TYR A 194 21.14 -5.82 13.68
CA TYR A 194 20.64 -4.49 13.36
C TYR A 194 19.39 -4.13 14.15
N VAL A 195 18.48 -5.09 14.36
CA VAL A 195 17.31 -4.88 15.23
C VAL A 195 17.75 -4.57 16.67
N CYS A 196 18.70 -5.33 17.20
CA CYS A 196 19.18 -5.18 18.57
C CYS A 196 20.02 -3.91 18.80
N GLU A 197 20.70 -3.43 17.76
CA GLU A 197 21.41 -2.14 17.74
C GLU A 197 20.44 -0.96 17.61
N ALA A 198 19.40 -1.11 16.80
CA ALA A 198 18.38 -0.08 16.59
C ALA A 198 17.39 0.05 17.76
N TYR A 199 17.22 -1.00 18.57
CA TYR A 199 16.31 -0.99 19.71
C TYR A 199 16.87 -0.16 20.87
N LYS A 200 16.07 0.81 21.32
CA LYS A 200 16.43 1.79 22.35
C LYS A 200 15.83 1.51 23.72
N GLY A 201 14.99 0.49 23.85
CA GLY A 201 14.38 0.16 25.14
C GLY A 201 15.37 -0.50 26.11
N ASP A 202 15.12 -0.31 27.40
CA ASP A 202 16.02 -0.74 28.48
C ASP A 202 16.14 -2.27 28.59
N HIS A 203 15.06 -2.99 28.31
CA HIS A 203 14.99 -4.44 28.44
C HIS A 203 15.31 -5.12 27.11
N LYS A 204 16.60 -5.40 26.87
CA LYS A 204 17.03 -6.11 25.66
C LYS A 204 16.68 -7.61 25.70
N PRO A 205 16.03 -8.16 24.66
CA PRO A 205 15.75 -9.59 24.51
C PRO A 205 17.00 -10.47 24.62
N ALA A 206 16.82 -11.72 25.04
CA ALA A 206 17.88 -12.73 25.05
C ALA A 206 18.51 -12.91 23.66
N ALA A 207 17.70 -12.82 22.59
CA ALA A 207 18.17 -12.83 21.21
C ALA A 207 19.28 -11.80 20.92
N CYS A 208 19.23 -10.64 21.57
CA CYS A 208 20.22 -9.57 21.41
C CYS A 208 21.52 -9.84 22.18
N LYS A 209 21.46 -10.57 23.29
CA LYS A 209 22.63 -10.90 24.12
C LYS A 209 23.50 -11.99 23.51
N ALA A 210 22.92 -12.84 22.65
CA ALA A 210 23.66 -13.87 21.93
C ALA A 210 24.56 -13.33 20.80
N GLN A 211 24.41 -12.05 20.41
CA GLN A 211 25.10 -11.48 19.24
C GLN A 211 26.20 -10.46 19.54
N SER A 212 26.44 -10.12 20.81
CA SER A 212 27.41 -9.10 21.24
C SER A 212 28.90 -9.50 21.12
N SER A 213 29.24 -10.44 20.23
CA SER A 213 30.61 -10.95 20.02
C SER A 213 31.31 -10.38 18.78
N GLY A 214 30.77 -9.36 18.09
CA GLY A 214 31.35 -8.83 16.85
C GLY A 214 31.12 -7.33 16.63
N LEU A 215 32.22 -6.60 16.44
CA LEU A 215 32.38 -5.14 16.37
C LEU A 215 31.41 -4.39 15.42
N SER A 216 31.19 -3.11 15.74
CA SER A 216 30.25 -2.16 15.14
C SER A 216 30.96 -1.15 14.21
N PRO A 217 30.28 -0.58 13.20
CA PRO A 217 30.60 0.76 12.71
C PRO A 217 29.41 1.74 12.81
N ASN A 218 29.75 2.97 13.22
CA ASN A 218 28.90 4.17 13.32
C ASN A 218 28.19 4.53 12.00
N ILE A 219 26.92 4.94 12.07
CA ILE A 219 26.20 5.62 10.98
C ILE A 219 25.65 6.96 11.48
N HIS A 220 26.07 8.04 10.80
CA HIS A 220 25.56 9.39 10.99
C HIS A 220 24.15 9.57 10.38
N ALA A 221 23.27 10.24 11.12
CA ALA A 221 21.93 10.60 10.67
C ALA A 221 21.95 11.79 9.69
N LEU A 222 21.18 11.69 8.60
CA LEU A 222 20.84 12.81 7.71
C LEU A 222 19.34 13.16 7.83
N PRO A 223 18.94 14.43 7.58
CA PRO A 223 17.64 14.97 7.96
C PRO A 223 16.52 14.62 6.98
N GLN A 224 15.29 14.57 7.49
CA GLN A 224 14.05 14.26 6.75
C GLN A 224 13.61 15.41 5.82
N PRO A 225 13.18 15.14 4.56
CA PRO A 225 12.47 16.10 3.72
C PRO A 225 10.93 16.07 3.95
N PRO A 226 10.19 17.12 3.53
CA PRO A 226 8.83 17.42 4.02
C PRO A 226 7.69 16.69 3.28
N LEU A 227 6.57 16.55 4.00
CA LEU A 227 5.28 15.97 3.60
C LEU A 227 4.70 16.57 2.30
N ILE A 228 4.42 15.70 1.32
CA ILE A 228 3.73 15.95 0.04
C ILE A 228 2.31 15.34 0.15
N PRO A 229 1.24 15.95 -0.43
CA PRO A 229 -0.13 15.74 0.02
C PRO A 229 -0.63 14.34 -0.35
N VAL A 230 -1.08 13.63 0.68
CA VAL A 230 -1.53 12.23 0.60
C VAL A 230 -2.84 12.18 -0.15
N VAL A 231 -2.81 11.77 -1.42
CA VAL A 231 -4.02 11.37 -2.14
C VAL A 231 -4.66 10.23 -1.35
N GLY A 232 -5.90 10.42 -0.89
CA GLY A 232 -6.63 9.40 -0.15
C GLY A 232 -7.26 8.36 -1.07
N PHE A 233 -7.89 8.82 -2.16
CA PHE A 233 -8.51 7.96 -3.17
C PHE A 233 -8.76 8.69 -4.49
N TYR A 234 -9.18 7.95 -5.51
CA TYR A 234 -9.53 8.49 -6.82
C TYR A 234 -11.00 8.23 -7.14
N LYS A 235 -11.67 9.23 -7.72
CA LYS A 235 -13.01 9.08 -8.32
C LYS A 235 -12.87 8.92 -9.82
N LEU A 236 -13.37 7.82 -10.39
CA LEU A 236 -13.56 7.72 -11.84
C LEU A 236 -14.85 8.47 -12.22
N ALA A 237 -14.71 9.64 -12.82
CA ALA A 237 -15.83 10.42 -13.30
C ALA A 237 -16.23 9.97 -14.71
N LEU A 238 -17.49 9.56 -14.86
CA LEU A 238 -18.08 9.21 -16.15
C LEU A 238 -19.10 10.28 -16.56
N GLN A 239 -19.20 10.50 -17.87
CA GLN A 239 -20.18 11.40 -18.47
C GLN A 239 -21.08 10.63 -19.42
N TRP A 240 -22.38 10.91 -19.34
CA TRP A 240 -23.39 10.40 -20.27
C TRP A 240 -23.56 11.37 -21.44
N PRO A 241 -23.09 11.05 -22.66
CA PRO A 241 -23.07 12.00 -23.75
C PRO A 241 -24.47 12.60 -24.07
N PRO A 242 -25.57 11.83 -24.14
CA PRO A 242 -26.89 12.42 -24.40
C PRO A 242 -27.30 13.52 -23.41
N SER A 243 -27.04 13.35 -22.10
CA SER A 243 -27.39 14.36 -21.10
C SER A 243 -26.49 15.58 -21.18
N VAL A 244 -25.18 15.39 -21.28
CA VAL A 244 -24.22 16.51 -21.33
C VAL A 244 -24.39 17.32 -22.62
N CYS A 245 -24.64 16.64 -23.74
CA CYS A 245 -24.83 17.27 -25.04
C CYS A 245 -26.17 18.00 -25.20
N LYS A 246 -27.15 17.72 -24.35
CA LYS A 246 -28.44 18.42 -24.33
C LYS A 246 -28.43 19.63 -23.37
N SER A 247 -27.61 19.58 -22.31
CA SER A 247 -27.65 20.54 -21.21
C SER A 247 -26.50 21.55 -21.22
N THR A 248 -25.27 21.11 -21.45
CA THR A 248 -24.05 21.83 -21.02
C THR A 248 -23.02 21.98 -22.14
N LEU A 249 -22.97 21.07 -23.11
CA LEU A 249 -21.98 21.09 -24.20
C LEU A 249 -22.63 21.02 -25.59
N ILE A 250 -22.10 21.79 -26.54
CA ILE A 250 -22.36 21.57 -27.97
C ILE A 250 -21.47 20.42 -28.43
N CYS A 251 -22.09 19.27 -28.71
CA CYS A 251 -21.36 18.04 -28.98
C CYS A 251 -21.24 17.66 -30.45
N LYS A 252 -20.17 16.91 -30.76
CA LYS A 252 -19.95 16.21 -32.02
C LYS A 252 -21.12 15.24 -32.28
N LYS A 253 -21.54 15.10 -33.53
CA LYS A 253 -22.58 14.17 -33.98
C LYS A 253 -21.93 12.97 -34.71
N PRO A 254 -22.49 11.74 -34.61
CA PRO A 254 -23.64 11.35 -33.79
C PRO A 254 -23.30 11.31 -32.29
N ILE A 255 -24.32 11.48 -31.43
CA ILE A 255 -24.13 11.41 -29.98
C ILE A 255 -23.99 9.93 -29.59
N LEU A 256 -22.92 9.60 -28.89
CA LEU A 256 -22.61 8.24 -28.46
C LEU A 256 -23.56 7.80 -27.32
N PRO A 257 -24.23 6.64 -27.42
CA PRO A 257 -25.21 6.18 -26.42
C PRO A 257 -24.57 5.38 -25.28
N GLU A 258 -23.34 5.71 -24.89
CA GLU A 258 -22.59 4.98 -23.87
C GLU A 258 -21.85 5.95 -22.94
N PHE A 259 -21.74 5.59 -21.65
CA PHE A 259 -20.91 6.35 -20.71
C PHE A 259 -19.46 6.42 -21.20
N LYS A 260 -18.93 7.63 -21.29
CA LYS A 260 -17.53 7.92 -21.61
C LYS A 260 -16.82 8.44 -20.36
N ILE A 261 -15.52 8.27 -20.31
CA ILE A 261 -14.70 8.83 -19.24
C ILE A 261 -14.76 10.36 -19.36
N HIS A 262 -14.91 11.03 -18.23
CA HIS A 262 -14.69 12.46 -18.10
C HIS A 262 -13.31 12.72 -17.49
N GLY A 263 -12.98 12.02 -16.38
CA GLY A 263 -11.72 12.19 -15.67
C GLY A 263 -11.51 11.13 -14.59
N ILE A 264 -10.29 11.07 -14.06
CA ILE A 264 -9.99 10.39 -12.80
C ILE A 264 -9.48 11.44 -11.81
N TRP A 265 -10.22 11.63 -10.72
CA TRP A 265 -10.06 12.79 -9.86
C TRP A 265 -9.49 12.40 -8.51
N ALA A 266 -8.26 12.82 -8.23
CA ALA A 266 -7.62 12.64 -6.93
C ALA A 266 -8.37 13.41 -5.83
N GLN A 267 -8.65 12.73 -4.73
CA GLN A 267 -9.28 13.27 -3.52
C GLN A 267 -8.36 13.04 -2.32
N ASP A 268 -8.38 13.94 -1.34
CA ASP A 268 -7.78 13.67 -0.04
C ASP A 268 -8.64 12.67 0.78
N ALA A 269 -8.15 12.26 1.95
CA ALA A 269 -8.86 11.32 2.83
C ALA A 269 -10.23 11.83 3.33
N ARG A 270 -10.57 13.11 3.11
CA ARG A 270 -11.83 13.74 3.49
C ARG A 270 -12.73 14.02 2.27
N ASP A 271 -12.43 13.40 1.13
CA ASP A 271 -13.14 13.59 -0.13
C ASP A 271 -13.10 15.04 -0.68
N ARG A 272 -11.99 15.74 -0.46
CA ARG A 272 -11.77 17.06 -1.05
C ARG A 272 -10.86 16.96 -2.27
N PRO A 273 -11.16 17.69 -3.37
CA PRO A 273 -10.34 17.64 -4.57
C PRO A 273 -8.91 18.07 -4.28
N VAL A 274 -7.94 17.26 -4.74
CA VAL A 274 -6.53 17.65 -4.62
C VAL A 274 -6.26 18.82 -5.58
N PRO A 275 -5.67 19.94 -5.11
CA PRO A 275 -5.45 21.11 -5.97
C PRO A 275 -4.40 20.82 -7.04
N GLN A 276 -4.57 21.41 -8.23
CA GLN A 276 -3.62 21.27 -9.34
C GLN A 276 -2.24 21.89 -9.03
N TYR A 277 -1.21 21.44 -9.75
CA TYR A 277 0.13 22.02 -9.65
C TYR A 277 0.15 23.48 -10.15
N GLY A 278 0.81 24.36 -9.40
CA GLY A 278 0.99 25.75 -9.81
C GLY A 278 1.90 26.54 -8.89
N PRO A 279 2.11 27.85 -9.17
CA PRO A 279 3.00 28.69 -8.38
C PRO A 279 2.70 28.71 -6.87
N GLY A 280 1.41 28.65 -6.50
CA GLY A 280 0.95 28.59 -5.10
C GLY A 280 0.75 27.17 -4.55
N ASN A 281 0.98 26.12 -5.35
CA ASN A 281 0.85 24.72 -4.95
C ASN A 281 1.90 23.86 -5.67
N ARG A 282 3.14 23.91 -5.17
CA ARG A 282 4.27 23.10 -5.67
C ARG A 282 4.29 21.76 -4.95
N CYS A 283 3.27 20.95 -5.21
CA CYS A 283 3.07 19.67 -4.54
C CYS A 283 4.17 18.64 -4.85
N THR A 284 4.92 18.77 -5.95
CA THR A 284 6.02 17.85 -6.29
C THR A 284 7.32 18.57 -6.60
N HIS A 285 8.44 17.86 -6.38
CA HIS A 285 9.76 18.24 -6.85
C HIS A 285 10.47 16.99 -7.43
N PRO A 286 10.84 16.96 -8.72
CA PRO A 286 10.76 18.04 -9.72
C PRO A 286 9.31 18.43 -10.10
N ALA A 287 9.12 19.40 -11.00
CA ALA A 287 7.78 19.75 -11.50
C ALA A 287 7.19 18.61 -12.35
N PRO A 288 5.86 18.40 -12.35
CA PRO A 288 5.20 17.40 -13.16
C PRO A 288 5.22 17.81 -14.65
N MET A 289 4.88 16.89 -15.55
CA MET A 289 4.82 17.19 -16.98
C MET A 289 3.63 18.13 -17.27
N LEU A 290 3.91 19.38 -17.62
CA LEU A 290 2.89 20.40 -17.93
C LEU A 290 2.91 20.85 -19.39
N ASP A 291 3.64 20.14 -20.24
CA ASP A 291 3.71 20.39 -21.68
C ASP A 291 2.71 19.49 -22.41
N GLN A 292 1.77 20.09 -23.16
CA GLN A 292 0.74 19.35 -23.88
C GLN A 292 1.31 18.52 -25.04
N GLN A 293 2.32 19.03 -25.74
CA GLN A 293 2.91 18.35 -26.89
C GLN A 293 3.73 17.14 -26.45
N LYS A 294 4.46 17.26 -25.34
CA LYS A 294 5.14 16.11 -24.71
C LYS A 294 4.16 15.08 -24.20
N LEU A 295 3.04 15.51 -23.60
CA LEU A 295 1.96 14.59 -23.22
C LEU A 295 1.40 13.85 -24.42
N GLU A 296 1.15 14.55 -25.53
CA GLU A 296 0.66 13.93 -26.75
C GLU A 296 1.63 12.89 -27.29
N GLY A 297 2.92 13.25 -27.37
CA GLY A 297 3.97 12.33 -27.79
C GLY A 297 4.02 11.07 -26.92
N LEU A 298 3.91 11.24 -25.59
CA LEU A 298 3.89 10.13 -24.63
C LEU A 298 2.65 9.25 -24.78
N LEU A 299 1.47 9.82 -25.02
CA LEU A 299 0.26 9.02 -25.21
C LEU A 299 0.26 8.29 -26.55
N ARG A 300 0.83 8.91 -27.59
CA ARG A 300 0.96 8.30 -28.92
C ARG A 300 2.02 7.20 -28.99
N SER A 301 2.99 7.18 -28.06
CA SER A 301 3.99 6.09 -28.02
C SER A 301 3.41 4.75 -27.58
N ASP A 302 2.19 4.72 -27.02
CA ASP A 302 1.42 3.51 -26.73
C ASP A 302 0.18 3.47 -27.66
N PRO A 303 0.26 2.77 -28.81
CA PRO A 303 -0.83 2.74 -29.80
C PRO A 303 -2.13 2.13 -29.27
N LEU A 304 -2.03 1.18 -28.34
CA LEU A 304 -3.20 0.51 -27.75
C LEU A 304 -3.92 1.45 -26.80
N LEU A 305 -3.18 2.12 -25.91
CA LEU A 305 -3.73 3.15 -25.05
C LEU A 305 -4.34 4.28 -25.86
N TRP A 306 -3.66 4.75 -26.89
CA TRP A 306 -4.16 5.82 -27.76
C TRP A 306 -5.51 5.46 -28.40
N ALA A 307 -5.63 4.25 -28.95
CA ALA A 307 -6.88 3.76 -29.53
C ALA A 307 -8.01 3.65 -28.48
N ASP A 308 -7.69 3.17 -27.27
CA ASP A 308 -8.65 3.11 -26.18
C ASP A 308 -9.09 4.49 -25.68
N LEU A 309 -8.17 5.46 -25.60
CA LEU A 309 -8.48 6.84 -25.21
C LEU A 309 -9.45 7.48 -26.20
N LEU A 310 -9.22 7.34 -27.51
CA LEU A 310 -10.14 7.84 -28.53
C LEU A 310 -11.53 7.21 -28.41
N ARG A 311 -11.61 5.94 -28.03
CA ARG A 311 -12.88 5.19 -27.96
C ARG A 311 -13.65 5.39 -26.65
N LEU A 312 -12.94 5.45 -25.52
CA LEU A 312 -13.50 5.41 -24.17
C LEU A 312 -13.46 6.76 -23.46
N TRP A 313 -12.54 7.65 -23.83
CA TRP A 313 -12.39 8.98 -23.27
C TRP A 313 -12.39 10.09 -24.34
N PRO A 314 -13.31 10.10 -25.33
CA PRO A 314 -13.34 11.16 -26.33
C PRO A 314 -13.73 12.50 -25.72
N ASN A 315 -13.21 13.58 -26.29
CA ASN A 315 -13.75 14.91 -26.09
C ASN A 315 -15.03 15.07 -26.92
N LEU A 316 -16.15 15.22 -26.22
CA LEU A 316 -17.47 15.34 -26.83
C LEU A 316 -17.70 16.70 -27.50
N LYS A 317 -16.97 17.76 -27.10
CA LYS A 317 -17.21 19.14 -27.54
C LYS A 317 -16.75 19.40 -28.98
N VAL A 318 -17.59 20.06 -29.78
CA VAL A 318 -17.23 20.50 -31.15
C VAL A 318 -16.05 21.48 -31.12
N GLY A 319 -15.16 21.37 -32.11
CA GLY A 319 -14.04 22.29 -32.29
C GLY A 319 -12.92 22.16 -31.24
N LYS A 320 -12.94 21.10 -30.41
CA LYS A 320 -11.87 20.79 -29.46
C LYS A 320 -11.32 19.39 -29.69
N SER A 321 -10.00 19.28 -29.61
CA SER A 321 -9.28 18.02 -29.77
C SER A 321 -9.35 17.19 -28.48
N ASP A 322 -9.18 15.88 -28.62
CA ASP A 322 -9.15 14.98 -27.46
C ASP A 322 -7.93 15.26 -26.58
N ILE A 323 -6.77 15.50 -27.19
CA ILE A 323 -5.54 15.85 -26.46
C ILE A 323 -5.68 17.11 -25.60
N SER A 324 -6.39 18.14 -26.08
CA SER A 324 -6.62 19.37 -25.29
C SER A 324 -7.47 19.10 -24.04
N PHE A 325 -8.40 18.16 -24.14
CA PHE A 325 -9.25 17.75 -23.02
C PHE A 325 -8.47 16.90 -22.03
N TRP A 326 -7.76 15.87 -22.51
CA TRP A 326 -6.91 15.02 -21.69
C TRP A 326 -5.85 15.80 -20.94
N TYR A 327 -5.18 16.75 -21.60
CA TYR A 327 -4.23 17.64 -20.95
C TYR A 327 -4.87 18.49 -19.85
N GLY A 328 -6.09 19.00 -20.08
CA GLY A 328 -6.85 19.73 -19.06
C GLY A 328 -7.16 18.89 -17.83
N GLU A 329 -7.62 17.66 -18.03
CA GLU A 329 -7.91 16.71 -16.95
C GLU A 329 -6.64 16.30 -16.20
N TRP A 330 -5.58 15.95 -16.92
CA TRP A 330 -4.27 15.66 -16.34
C TRP A 330 -3.74 16.83 -15.51
N LYS A 331 -3.78 18.04 -16.06
CA LYS A 331 -3.30 19.22 -15.35
C LYS A 331 -4.09 19.45 -14.06
N LYS A 332 -5.41 19.36 -14.11
CA LYS A 332 -6.27 19.62 -12.95
C LYS A 332 -6.20 18.54 -11.88
N HIS A 333 -6.17 17.28 -12.30
CA HIS A 333 -6.44 16.14 -11.42
C HIS A 333 -5.29 15.14 -11.30
N GLY A 334 -4.34 15.15 -12.24
CA GLY A 334 -3.18 14.27 -12.27
C GLY A 334 -1.88 14.92 -11.77
N SER A 335 -1.68 16.22 -12.02
CA SER A 335 -0.40 16.92 -11.80
C SER A 335 0.06 17.00 -10.34
N CYS A 336 -0.86 16.89 -9.38
CA CYS A 336 -0.59 16.80 -7.95
C CYS A 336 -1.18 15.51 -7.35
N SER A 337 -1.03 14.39 -8.05
CA SER A 337 -1.42 13.07 -7.55
C SER A 337 -0.22 12.14 -7.49
N ASP A 338 -0.43 10.88 -7.09
CA ASP A 338 0.61 9.84 -7.14
C ASP A 338 1.10 9.60 -8.58
N PHE A 339 0.34 10.08 -9.57
CA PHE A 339 0.72 10.03 -10.97
C PHE A 339 1.56 11.21 -11.45
N ALA A 340 1.88 12.23 -10.63
CA ALA A 340 2.48 13.50 -11.06
C ALA A 340 3.70 13.36 -12.01
N HIS A 341 4.51 12.31 -11.84
CA HIS A 341 5.66 11.98 -12.68
C HIS A 341 5.44 10.79 -13.63
N ARG A 342 4.22 10.25 -13.68
CA ARG A 342 3.78 9.09 -14.47
C ARG A 342 2.45 9.35 -15.19
N PRO A 343 2.38 10.35 -16.10
CA PRO A 343 1.17 10.70 -16.82
C PRO A 343 0.60 9.55 -17.66
N LEU A 344 1.45 8.70 -18.25
CA LEU A 344 0.97 7.53 -19.01
C LEU A 344 0.12 6.60 -18.12
N SER A 345 0.58 6.32 -16.91
CA SER A 345 -0.11 5.46 -15.93
C SER A 345 -1.45 6.06 -15.46
N TYR A 346 -1.57 7.40 -15.39
CA TYR A 346 -2.84 8.08 -15.08
C TYR A 346 -3.92 7.74 -16.13
N PHE A 347 -3.56 7.82 -17.41
CA PHE A 347 -4.49 7.51 -18.50
C PHE A 347 -4.78 6.02 -18.62
N GLN A 348 -3.76 5.15 -18.47
CA GLN A 348 -3.94 3.69 -18.46
C GLN A 348 -4.87 3.25 -17.34
N SER A 349 -4.72 3.82 -16.13
CA SER A 349 -5.58 3.52 -14.98
C SER A 349 -7.04 3.85 -15.25
N ALA A 350 -7.33 5.02 -15.83
CA ALA A 350 -8.69 5.40 -16.20
C ALA A 350 -9.31 4.44 -17.22
N ILE A 351 -8.55 4.05 -18.25
CA ILE A 351 -8.99 3.09 -19.27
C ILE A 351 -9.28 1.71 -18.64
N GLN A 352 -8.37 1.20 -17.82
CA GLN A 352 -8.53 -0.10 -17.17
C GLN A 352 -9.77 -0.12 -16.26
N LEU A 353 -9.97 0.92 -15.45
CA LEU A 353 -11.16 1.06 -14.60
C LEU A 353 -12.45 1.09 -15.45
N LYS A 354 -12.47 1.85 -16.55
CA LYS A 354 -13.64 1.92 -17.44
C LYS A 354 -13.95 0.59 -18.12
N LYS A 355 -12.93 -0.17 -18.55
CA LYS A 355 -13.10 -1.50 -19.13
C LYS A 355 -13.69 -2.48 -18.11
N LYS A 356 -13.24 -2.43 -16.85
CA LYS A 356 -13.76 -3.26 -15.75
C LYS A 356 -15.16 -2.87 -15.27
N LEU A 357 -15.64 -1.65 -15.54
CA LEU A 357 -16.99 -1.22 -15.15
C LEU A 357 -18.11 -1.70 -16.08
N SER A 358 -17.80 -2.11 -17.32
CA SER A 358 -18.83 -2.52 -18.29
C SER A 358 -19.66 -3.72 -17.83
N PRO A 359 -19.12 -4.70 -17.08
CA PRO A 359 -19.91 -5.78 -16.48
C PRO A 359 -20.55 -5.42 -15.13
N VAL A 360 -20.00 -4.45 -14.38
CA VAL A 360 -20.28 -4.27 -12.94
C VAL A 360 -21.47 -3.34 -12.67
N MET A 361 -21.74 -2.35 -13.54
CA MET A 361 -22.92 -1.49 -13.34
C MET A 361 -24.24 -2.10 -13.83
N GLY A 362 -24.22 -3.32 -14.38
CA GLY A 362 -25.43 -3.99 -14.89
C GLY A 362 -26.18 -3.21 -15.98
N LEU A 363 -25.55 -2.22 -16.58
CA LEU A 363 -26.15 -1.37 -17.61
C LEU A 363 -26.15 -2.15 -18.92
N THR A 364 -27.32 -2.63 -19.32
CA THR A 364 -27.50 -3.39 -20.56
C THR A 364 -27.95 -2.49 -21.70
N SER A 365 -27.50 -2.80 -22.91
CA SER A 365 -27.91 -2.07 -24.12
C SER A 365 -29.43 -2.19 -24.31
N GLY A 366 -30.11 -1.06 -24.54
CA GLY A 366 -31.57 -0.99 -24.69
C GLY A 366 -32.37 -0.80 -23.40
N SER A 367 -31.72 -0.80 -22.22
CA SER A 367 -32.38 -0.61 -20.93
C SER A 367 -32.32 0.85 -20.46
N THR A 368 -33.38 1.33 -19.82
CA THR A 368 -33.46 2.69 -19.27
C THR A 368 -33.30 2.65 -17.75
N TYR A 369 -32.42 3.49 -17.22
CA TYR A 369 -32.15 3.56 -15.78
C TYR A 369 -32.32 5.02 -15.32
N THR A 370 -33.08 5.22 -14.25
CA THR A 370 -33.27 6.55 -13.65
C THR A 370 -32.27 6.72 -12.52
N VAL A 371 -31.29 7.61 -12.71
CA VAL A 371 -30.39 8.04 -11.65
C VAL A 371 -31.14 9.11 -10.85
N ARG A 372 -31.46 8.82 -9.59
CA ARG A 372 -32.08 9.78 -8.66
C ARG A 372 -31.02 10.65 -8.00
#